data_AF-A0A958DEG2-F1
#
_entry.id   AF-A0A958DEG2-F1
#
_cell.length_a   1.000
_cell.length_b   1.000
_cell.length_c   1.000
_cell.angle_alpha   90.00
_cell.angle_beta   90.00
_cell.angle_gamma   90.00
#
_symmetry.space_group_name_H-M   'P 1'
#
loop_
_entity.id
_entity.type
_entity.pdbx_description
1 polymer ?
#
loop_
_entity_poly.entity_id
_entity_poly.type
_entity_poly.pdbx_seq_one_letter_code
_entity_poly.pdbx_strand_id
1 'polypeptide(L)'
;TASETYSWGLDLAEIARIWRAGCIIRAELLEPIRAAFGAQPDLENLLLSISFIDIVNEGAGACRSVVTLARSMGVPVPAHSASLDYFDSYRTASLPANLTQGQRDYFGAHTYRRIDKPGIFHTEWSAEQDS
;
A
#
# COMPACT_ATOMS: atom_id res chain seq x y z
N THR A 1 6.19 -7.99 10.16
CA THR A 1 7.31 -7.10 9.74
C THR A 1 8.66 -7.82 9.88
N ALA A 2 9.77 -7.29 9.36
CA ALA A 2 11.10 -7.89 9.57
C ALA A 2 11.47 -7.98 11.06
N SER A 3 11.07 -6.97 11.85
CA SER A 3 11.24 -6.95 13.31
C SER A 3 10.58 -8.15 14.00
N GLU A 4 9.35 -8.51 13.61
CA GLU A 4 8.64 -9.67 14.13
C GLU A 4 9.25 -11.00 13.68
N THR A 5 9.60 -11.13 12.39
CA THR A 5 10.16 -12.39 11.85
C THR A 5 11.49 -12.76 12.49
N TYR A 6 12.30 -11.77 12.84
CA TYR A 6 13.65 -11.98 13.39
C TYR A 6 13.79 -11.58 14.86
N SER A 7 12.68 -11.23 15.53
CA SER A 7 12.64 -10.82 16.94
C SER A 7 13.64 -9.71 17.29
N TRP A 8 13.82 -8.73 16.40
CA TRP A 8 14.82 -7.67 16.58
C TRP A 8 14.36 -6.53 17.51
N GLY A 9 13.06 -6.37 17.72
CA GLY A 9 12.54 -5.28 18.55
C GLY A 9 12.94 -3.89 18.02
N LEU A 10 12.86 -3.69 16.70
CA LEU A 10 13.27 -2.44 16.06
C LEU A 10 12.49 -1.24 16.60
N ASP A 11 13.22 -0.20 17.00
CA ASP A 11 12.67 1.11 17.34
C ASP A 11 12.70 2.02 16.09
N LEU A 12 11.55 2.15 15.44
CA LEU A 12 11.43 2.94 14.20
C LEU A 12 11.60 4.45 14.43
N ALA A 13 11.29 4.95 15.62
CA ALA A 13 11.52 6.35 15.97
C ALA A 13 13.02 6.63 16.10
N GLU A 14 13.77 5.74 16.77
CA GLU A 14 15.20 5.88 16.91
C GLU A 14 15.94 5.71 15.58
N ILE A 15 15.50 4.77 14.73
CA ILE A 15 16.03 4.62 13.36
C ILE A 15 15.84 5.91 12.57
N ALA A 16 14.64 6.50 12.58
CA ALA A 16 14.36 7.77 11.90
C ALA A 16 15.22 8.91 12.47
N ARG A 17 15.44 8.95 13.79
CA ARG A 17 16.32 9.95 14.44
C ARG A 17 17.76 9.82 13.95
N ILE A 18 18.31 8.61 13.87
CA ILE A 18 19.69 8.36 13.42
C ILE A 18 19.86 8.82 11.97
N TRP A 19 18.88 8.59 11.09
CA TRP A 19 18.95 9.03 9.68
C TRP A 19 18.89 10.55 9.48
N ARG A 20 18.59 11.35 10.50
CA ARG A 20 18.58 12.82 10.37
C ARG A 20 19.96 13.44 10.22
N ALA A 21 21.03 12.71 10.54
CA ALA A 21 22.39 13.21 10.45
C ALA A 21 23.35 12.17 9.87
N GLY A 22 24.41 12.63 9.22
CA GLY A 22 25.52 11.78 8.77
C GLY A 22 25.24 10.89 7.54
N CYS A 23 23.98 10.54 7.23
CA CYS A 23 23.66 9.72 6.07
C CYS A 23 23.26 10.55 4.82
N ILE A 24 23.22 9.88 3.66
CA ILE A 24 22.88 10.48 2.36
C ILE A 24 21.42 10.95 2.32
N ILE A 25 20.50 10.20 2.94
CA ILE A 25 19.05 10.45 2.89
C ILE A 25 18.55 11.46 3.94
N ARG A 26 19.46 12.15 4.63
CA ARG A 26 19.09 13.14 5.66
C ARG A 26 18.19 14.22 5.06
N ALA A 27 17.04 14.48 5.70
CA ALA A 27 16.05 15.43 5.24
C ALA A 27 15.19 15.91 6.41
N GLU A 28 14.57 17.10 6.27
CA GLU A 28 13.60 17.62 7.23
C GLU A 28 12.40 16.69 7.40
N LEU A 29 12.01 15.97 6.33
CA LEU A 29 10.93 14.96 6.32
C LEU A 29 11.11 13.86 7.38
N LEU A 30 12.33 13.56 7.81
CA LEU A 30 12.59 12.52 8.81
C LEU A 30 12.08 12.89 10.21
N GLU A 31 11.91 14.18 10.52
CA GLU A 31 11.36 14.60 11.82
C GLU A 31 9.87 14.24 11.98
N PRO A 32 8.99 14.54 11.02
CA PRO A 32 7.62 14.01 11.00
C PRO A 32 7.55 12.48 11.13
N ILE A 33 8.44 11.74 10.47
CA ILE A 33 8.49 10.26 10.56
C ILE A 33 8.85 9.81 11.98
N ARG A 34 9.90 10.40 12.56
CA ARG A 34 10.31 10.16 13.95
C ARG A 34 9.17 10.47 14.92
N ALA A 35 8.47 11.59 14.72
CA ALA A 35 7.37 12.01 15.58
C ALA A 35 6.18 11.05 15.50
N ALA A 36 5.83 10.57 14.30
CA ALA A 36 4.75 9.61 14.11
C ALA A 36 5.00 8.29 14.86
N PHE A 37 6.18 7.68 14.67
CA PHE A 37 6.53 6.44 15.38
C PHE A 37 6.81 6.66 16.87
N GLY A 38 7.26 7.85 17.27
CA GLY A 38 7.41 8.20 18.68
C GLY A 38 6.07 8.35 19.41
N ALA A 39 5.04 8.84 18.72
CA ALA A 39 3.70 8.95 19.27
C ALA A 39 2.95 7.62 19.29
N GLN A 40 3.14 6.78 18.26
CA GLN A 40 2.54 5.46 18.16
C GLN A 40 3.60 4.43 17.71
N PRO A 41 4.30 3.77 18.66
CA PRO A 41 5.36 2.81 18.33
C PRO A 41 4.89 1.56 17.58
N ASP A 42 3.61 1.19 17.72
CA ASP A 42 2.96 0.06 17.06
C ASP A 42 2.24 0.45 15.75
N LEU A 43 2.50 1.65 15.24
CA LEU A 43 1.93 2.14 13.99
C LEU A 43 2.29 1.21 12.81
N GLU A 44 1.27 0.54 12.25
CA GLU A 44 1.46 -0.41 11.16
C GLU A 44 1.96 0.24 9.86
N ASN A 45 1.53 1.47 9.61
CA ASN A 45 1.87 2.23 8.42
C ASN A 45 1.87 3.73 8.70
N LEU A 46 2.86 4.44 8.17
CA LEU A 46 3.01 5.88 8.34
C LEU A 46 1.82 6.67 7.78
N LEU A 47 1.14 6.17 6.75
CA LEU A 47 -0.07 6.78 6.20
C LEU A 47 -1.27 6.78 7.15
N LEU A 48 -1.22 6.01 8.24
CA LEU A 48 -2.25 6.01 9.29
C LEU A 48 -1.98 7.08 10.37
N SER A 49 -0.79 7.68 10.37
CA SER A 49 -0.47 8.75 11.29
C SER A 49 -1.18 10.04 10.90
N ILE A 50 -1.99 10.57 11.81
CA ILE A 50 -2.72 11.85 11.62
C ILE A 50 -1.76 12.99 11.29
N SER A 51 -0.58 13.06 11.93
CA SER A 51 0.39 14.13 11.69
C SER A 51 1.14 14.01 10.37
N PHE A 52 1.20 12.81 9.77
CA PHE A 52 1.91 12.59 8.51
C PHE A 52 0.98 12.58 7.29
N ILE A 53 -0.26 12.09 7.45
CA ILE A 53 -1.18 11.93 6.33
C ILE A 53 -1.57 13.27 5.70
N ASP A 54 -1.59 14.35 6.47
CA ASP A 54 -1.86 15.70 5.96
C ASP A 54 -0.80 16.13 4.94
N ILE A 55 0.49 15.86 5.21
CA ILE A 55 1.61 16.15 4.29
C ILE A 55 1.43 15.40 2.97
N VAL A 56 0.98 14.14 3.04
CA VAL A 56 0.74 13.32 1.85
C VAL A 56 -0.47 13.82 1.06
N ASN A 57 -1.55 14.17 1.75
CA ASN A 57 -2.78 14.67 1.12
C ASN A 57 -2.56 16.00 0.41
N GLU A 58 -1.76 16.90 0.99
CA GLU A 58 -1.36 18.17 0.34
C GLU A 58 -0.67 17.93 -1.01
N GLY A 59 0.19 16.90 -1.10
CA GLY A 59 0.94 16.57 -2.32
C GLY A 59 0.19 15.69 -3.32
N ALA A 60 -0.82 14.92 -2.88
CA ALA A 60 -1.45 13.88 -3.70
C ALA A 60 -2.11 14.42 -4.98
N GLY A 61 -2.78 15.57 -4.89
CA GLY A 61 -3.41 16.22 -6.05
C GLY A 61 -2.40 16.69 -7.11
N ALA A 62 -1.30 17.28 -6.66
CA ALA A 62 -0.21 17.70 -7.54
C ALA A 62 0.48 16.50 -8.19
N CYS A 63 0.75 15.44 -7.41
CA CYS A 63 1.31 14.19 -7.93
C CYS A 63 0.44 13.59 -9.04
N ARG A 64 -0.89 13.56 -8.84
CA ARG A 64 -1.82 13.09 -9.88
C ARG A 64 -1.74 13.92 -11.16
N SER A 65 -1.69 15.26 -11.03
CA SER A 65 -1.55 16.16 -12.16
C SER A 65 -0.25 15.93 -12.94
N VAL A 66 0.87 15.74 -12.22
CA VAL A 66 2.18 15.41 -12.80
C VAL A 66 2.13 14.09 -13.55
N VAL A 67 1.56 13.03 -12.95
CA VAL A 67 1.45 11.72 -13.59
C VAL A 67 0.60 11.81 -14.86
N THR A 68 -0.55 12.48 -14.82
CA THR A 68 -1.41 12.67 -16.00
C THR A 68 -0.68 13.39 -17.13
N LEU A 69 0.00 14.51 -16.83
CA LEU A 69 0.75 15.28 -17.83
C LEU A 69 1.92 14.50 -18.40
N ALA A 70 2.70 13.82 -17.55
CA ALA A 70 3.83 13.02 -18.00
C ALA A 70 3.38 11.93 -18.97
N ARG A 71 2.26 11.26 -18.69
CA ARG A 71 1.70 10.22 -19.56
C ARG A 71 1.20 10.78 -20.89
N SER A 72 0.53 11.93 -20.89
CA SER A 72 0.06 12.55 -22.14
C SER A 72 1.22 12.98 -23.06
N MET A 73 2.38 13.28 -22.47
CA MET A 73 3.60 13.65 -23.19
C MET A 73 4.53 12.46 -23.50
N GLY A 74 4.18 11.23 -23.08
CA GLY A 74 5.05 10.06 -23.25
C GLY A 74 6.30 10.07 -22.37
N VAL A 75 6.32 10.85 -21.29
CA VAL A 75 7.45 10.94 -20.34
C VAL A 75 7.28 9.88 -19.23
N PRO A 76 8.27 8.99 -19.03
CA PRO A 76 8.18 7.95 -18.00
C PRO A 76 8.43 8.52 -16.60
N VAL A 77 7.48 8.31 -15.68
CA VAL A 77 7.56 8.71 -14.26
C VAL A 77 7.26 7.53 -13.33
N PRO A 78 8.10 6.47 -13.33
CA PRO A 78 7.80 5.21 -12.65
C PRO A 78 7.60 5.37 -11.14
N ALA A 79 8.45 6.15 -10.46
CA ALA A 79 8.34 6.39 -9.02
C ALA A 79 7.03 7.09 -8.67
N HIS A 80 6.69 8.18 -9.35
CA HIS A 80 5.44 8.92 -9.09
C HIS A 80 4.20 8.07 -9.41
N SER A 81 4.22 7.31 -10.50
CA SER A 81 3.11 6.41 -10.86
C SER A 81 2.91 5.37 -9.76
N ALA A 82 3.97 4.66 -9.36
CA ALA A 82 3.89 3.63 -8.32
C ALA A 82 3.49 4.19 -6.95
N SER A 83 4.00 5.36 -6.57
CA SER A 83 3.60 6.01 -5.31
C SER A 83 2.11 6.37 -5.31
N LEU A 84 1.58 6.88 -6.42
CA LEU A 84 0.17 7.21 -6.55
C LEU A 84 -0.71 5.95 -6.56
N ASP A 85 -0.31 4.92 -7.30
CA ASP A 85 -1.01 3.64 -7.36
C ASP A 85 -1.05 2.95 -5.98
N TYR A 86 0.06 3.00 -5.24
CA TYR A 86 0.13 2.50 -3.86
C TYR A 86 -0.80 3.28 -2.93
N PHE A 87 -0.75 4.62 -2.97
CA PHE A 87 -1.60 5.47 -2.14
C PHE A 87 -3.09 5.21 -2.41
N ASP A 88 -3.48 5.17 -3.68
CA ASP A 88 -4.86 4.90 -4.09
C ASP A 88 -5.30 3.47 -3.75
N SER A 89 -4.41 2.49 -3.89
CA SER A 89 -4.71 1.10 -3.51
C SER A 89 -4.86 0.94 -2.00
N TYR A 90 -3.97 1.52 -1.20
CA TYR A 90 -3.95 1.37 0.25
C TYR A 90 -5.19 1.99 0.92
N ARG A 91 -5.69 3.10 0.38
CA ARG A 91 -6.91 3.77 0.88
C ARG A 91 -8.22 3.18 0.33
N THR A 92 -8.15 2.17 -0.54
CA THR A 92 -9.33 1.57 -1.18
C THR A 92 -9.74 0.31 -0.44
N ALA A 93 -10.89 0.35 0.24
CA ALA A 93 -11.40 -0.78 1.03
C ALA A 93 -11.75 -2.02 0.19
N SER A 94 -12.12 -1.84 -1.08
CA SER A 94 -12.46 -2.94 -1.99
C SER A 94 -11.72 -2.78 -3.32
N LEU A 95 -10.70 -3.62 -3.51
CA LEU A 95 -9.89 -3.68 -4.72
C LEU A 95 -10.45 -4.71 -5.70
N PRO A 96 -10.14 -4.60 -7.01
CA PRO A 96 -10.53 -5.56 -8.04
C PRO A 96 -9.89 -6.96 -7.90
N ALA A 97 -9.23 -7.25 -6.77
CA ALA A 97 -8.66 -8.56 -6.45
C ALA A 97 -9.73 -9.67 -6.36
N ASN A 98 -11.00 -9.32 -6.19
CA ASN A 98 -12.12 -10.26 -6.33
C ASN A 98 -12.17 -10.91 -7.72
N LEU A 99 -11.85 -10.18 -8.79
CA LEU A 99 -11.77 -10.74 -10.14
C LEU A 99 -10.61 -11.73 -10.25
N THR A 100 -9.43 -11.39 -9.70
CA THR A 100 -8.28 -12.30 -9.64
C THR A 100 -8.63 -13.58 -8.88
N GLN A 101 -9.35 -13.47 -7.75
CA GLN A 101 -9.84 -14.64 -7.03
C GLN A 101 -10.80 -15.50 -7.85
N GLY A 102 -11.73 -14.87 -8.58
CA GLY A 102 -12.64 -15.57 -9.49
C GLY A 102 -11.90 -16.29 -10.61
N GLN A 103 -10.91 -15.63 -11.25
CA GLN A 103 -10.06 -16.24 -12.27
C GLN A 103 -9.33 -17.47 -11.72
N ARG A 104 -8.67 -17.34 -10.56
CA ARG A 104 -7.96 -18.46 -9.91
C ARG A 104 -8.88 -19.65 -9.60
N ASP A 105 -10.10 -19.37 -9.15
CA ASP A 105 -11.07 -20.41 -8.91
C ASP A 105 -11.54 -21.07 -10.23
N TYR A 106 -11.75 -20.28 -11.28
CA TYR A 106 -12.14 -20.75 -12.61
C TYR A 106 -11.12 -21.71 -13.23
N PHE A 107 -9.85 -21.31 -13.34
CA PHE A 107 -8.87 -22.11 -14.08
C PHE A 107 -8.20 -23.21 -13.24
N GLY A 108 -8.27 -23.12 -11.91
CA GLY A 108 -7.42 -23.93 -11.02
C GLY A 108 -8.10 -24.39 -9.73
N ALA A 109 -9.42 -24.23 -9.59
CA ALA A 109 -10.19 -24.63 -8.41
C ALA A 109 -9.56 -24.15 -7.09
N HIS A 110 -8.95 -22.96 -7.11
CA HIS A 110 -8.19 -22.43 -5.99
C HIS A 110 -9.05 -21.93 -4.81
N THR A 111 -10.38 -21.95 -4.95
CA THR A 111 -11.36 -21.47 -3.98
C THR A 111 -11.25 -19.97 -3.67
N TYR A 112 -12.26 -19.42 -3.02
CA TYR A 112 -12.28 -18.03 -2.56
C TYR A 112 -13.16 -17.84 -1.31
N ARG A 113 -13.06 -16.67 -0.67
CA ARG A 113 -13.93 -16.26 0.44
C ARG A 113 -14.96 -15.25 -0.04
N ARG A 114 -16.09 -15.17 0.66
CA ARG A 114 -17.15 -14.21 0.38
C ARG A 114 -17.27 -13.16 1.48
N ILE A 115 -17.88 -12.03 1.14
CA ILE A 115 -18.11 -10.92 2.07
C ILE A 115 -19.41 -11.07 2.87
N ASP A 116 -20.36 -11.87 2.38
CA ASP A 116 -21.69 -12.04 2.97
C ASP A 116 -21.78 -13.22 3.96
N LYS A 117 -20.83 -14.16 3.92
CA LYS A 117 -20.80 -15.31 4.82
C LYS A 117 -19.39 -15.89 5.01
N PRO A 118 -19.09 -16.42 6.22
CA PRO A 118 -17.84 -17.11 6.47
C PRO A 118 -17.78 -18.44 5.70
N GLY A 119 -16.57 -18.86 5.34
CA GLY A 119 -16.32 -20.14 4.66
C GLY A 119 -15.37 -20.00 3.49
N ILE A 120 -15.04 -21.16 2.90
CA ILE A 120 -14.25 -21.31 1.68
C ILE A 120 -15.20 -21.87 0.61
N PHE A 121 -15.20 -21.25 -0.56
CA PHE A 121 -16.14 -21.56 -1.62
C PHE A 121 -15.38 -21.91 -2.90
N HIS A 122 -15.89 -22.90 -3.63
CA HIS A 122 -15.53 -23.19 -5.01
C HIS A 122 -16.80 -23.04 -5.86
N THR A 123 -16.67 -22.49 -7.07
CA THR A 123 -17.76 -22.43 -8.05
C THR A 123 -17.40 -23.30 -9.25
N GLU A 124 -18.35 -24.11 -9.69
CA GLU A 124 -18.28 -24.77 -11.00
C GLU A 124 -18.66 -23.75 -12.07
N TRP A 125 -17.66 -23.17 -12.73
CA TRP A 125 -17.86 -22.06 -13.67
C TRP A 125 -18.22 -22.53 -15.07
N SER A 126 -17.70 -23.68 -15.48
CA SER A 126 -18.01 -24.35 -16.73
C SER A 126 -19.18 -25.30 -16.49
N ALA A 127 -20.39 -24.76 -16.42
CA ALA A 127 -21.53 -25.57 -16.79
C ALA A 127 -21.41 -25.80 -18.30
N GLU A 128 -21.20 -27.05 -18.72
CA GLU A 128 -21.44 -27.45 -20.10
C GLU A 128 -22.81 -26.88 -20.51
N GLN A 129 -22.81 -26.01 -21.53
CA GLN A 129 -24.02 -25.88 -22.33
C GLN A 129 -24.12 -27.21 -23.07
N ASP A 130 -24.85 -28.15 -22.49
CA ASP A 130 -25.30 -29.36 -23.18
C ASP A 130 -25.93 -28.93 -24.51
N SER A 131 -25.21 -29.18 -25.60
CA SER A 131 -25.68 -29.05 -26.98
C SER A 131 -26.10 -30.41 -27.52
#